data_AF-A0A6L9KRN4-F1
#
_entry.id   AF-A0A6L9KRN4-F1
#
_cell.length_a   1.000
_cell.length_b   1.000
_cell.length_c   1.000
_cell.angle_alpha   90.00
_cell.angle_beta   90.00
_cell.angle_gamma   90.00
#
_symmetry.space_group_name_H-M   'P 1'
#
loop_
_entity.id
_entity.type
_entity.pdbx_description
1 polymer ?
#
loop_
_entity_poly.entity_id
_entity_poly.type
_entity_poly.pdbx_seq_one_letter_code
_entity_poly.pdbx_strand_id
1 'polypeptide(L)'
;MTGNGVRFTGNSDAAATRTLATALNGNIIVNFDFQFDAGTISNNDFMGLWFGNSTGPNIGLKANCGGVTGCTADIFARTSGSDAGGSFQNITLGTSYSVMGYLQKTGTSVVYNRFDLWVNPTASEIATLTGSDAFDTGVSSISSFNMVGFRTANLSITSTADALLVDNLTLNRVPEPGTLALVGLALAGIGAMLRRRKL
;
A
#
# COMPACT_ATOMS: atom_id res chain seq x y z
N MET A 1 -13.84 11.31 -0.39
CA MET A 1 -12.96 11.78 0.70
C MET A 1 -13.75 12.56 1.74
N THR A 2 -13.30 12.56 3.01
CA THR A 2 -14.10 13.07 4.16
C THR A 2 -13.79 14.53 4.57
N GLY A 3 -12.99 15.25 3.78
CA GLY A 3 -12.67 16.67 4.03
C GLY A 3 -11.50 16.92 5.01
N ASN A 4 -10.93 15.87 5.60
CA ASN A 4 -9.75 15.94 6.50
C ASN A 4 -8.46 15.35 5.88
N GLY A 5 -8.46 15.09 4.57
CA GLY A 5 -7.33 14.51 3.86
C GLY A 5 -6.11 15.45 3.80
N VAL A 6 -4.92 14.86 3.77
CA VAL A 6 -3.68 15.60 3.52
C VAL A 6 -3.64 16.02 2.05
N ARG A 7 -3.33 17.29 1.79
CA ARG A 7 -3.18 17.84 0.42
C ARG A 7 -1.72 18.00 0.05
N PHE A 8 -1.33 17.47 -1.10
CA PHE A 8 0.00 17.62 -1.69
C PHE A 8 -0.09 18.45 -2.96
N THR A 9 0.72 19.52 -3.04
CA THR A 9 0.75 20.47 -4.18
C THR A 9 2.17 20.77 -4.66
N GLY A 10 3.11 19.88 -4.36
CA GLY A 10 4.54 20.09 -4.65
C GLY A 10 5.31 18.79 -4.53
N ASN A 11 6.61 18.87 -4.85
CA ASN A 11 7.48 17.70 -4.96
C ASN A 11 8.33 17.54 -3.70
N SER A 12 8.33 16.33 -3.12
CA SER A 12 9.11 16.01 -1.93
C SER A 12 9.27 14.50 -1.78
N ASP A 13 10.46 14.05 -1.39
CA ASP A 13 10.70 12.65 -1.03
C ASP A 13 10.02 12.25 0.29
N ALA A 14 9.62 13.24 1.10
CA ALA A 14 8.99 13.09 2.41
C ALA A 14 7.88 14.13 2.59
N ALA A 15 6.91 14.17 1.67
CA ALA A 15 5.80 15.13 1.66
C ALA A 15 4.94 15.04 2.93
N ALA A 16 4.77 13.84 3.46
CA ALA A 16 4.25 13.58 4.81
C ALA A 16 4.85 12.27 5.33
N THR A 17 5.18 12.20 6.61
CA THR A 17 5.79 11.00 7.20
C THR A 17 5.16 10.66 8.54
N ARG A 18 5.13 9.37 8.87
CA ARG A 18 4.71 8.88 10.19
C ARG A 18 5.70 7.84 10.69
N THR A 19 6.25 8.10 11.88
CA THR A 19 6.97 7.07 12.65
C THR A 19 5.96 6.28 13.47
N LEU A 20 6.03 4.96 13.37
CA LEU A 20 5.20 4.01 14.08
C LEU A 20 5.85 3.70 15.43
N ALA A 21 5.03 3.46 16.45
CA ALA A 21 5.51 3.17 17.80
C ALA A 21 6.39 1.90 17.85
N THR A 22 6.15 0.94 16.95
CA THR A 22 6.94 -0.28 16.81
C THR A 22 7.22 -0.57 15.34
N ALA A 23 8.33 -1.26 15.08
CA ALA A 23 8.62 -1.75 13.74
C ALA A 23 7.60 -2.82 13.34
N LEU A 24 6.98 -2.63 12.19
CA LEU A 24 6.15 -3.65 11.57
C LEU A 24 7.04 -4.69 10.91
N ASN A 25 6.74 -5.95 11.20
CA ASN A 25 7.36 -7.14 10.64
C ASN A 25 6.25 -8.13 10.29
N GLY A 26 6.53 -9.07 9.39
CA GLY A 26 5.54 -9.93 8.74
C GLY A 26 4.89 -9.26 7.54
N ASN A 27 3.86 -9.90 6.98
CA ASN A 27 3.13 -9.34 5.85
C ASN A 27 2.19 -8.20 6.31
N ILE A 28 2.07 -7.18 5.49
CA ILE A 28 1.41 -5.91 5.85
C ILE A 28 0.29 -5.63 4.86
N ILE A 29 -0.91 -5.34 5.37
CA ILE A 29 -2.00 -4.75 4.61
C ILE A 29 -1.97 -3.24 4.84
N VAL A 30 -2.09 -2.50 3.75
CA VAL A 30 -2.23 -1.05 3.76
C VAL A 30 -3.50 -0.66 3.02
N ASN A 31 -4.23 0.33 3.54
CA ASN A 31 -5.33 0.95 2.81
C ASN A 31 -5.23 2.46 2.93
N PHE A 32 -5.57 3.17 1.86
CA PHE A 32 -5.78 4.61 1.88
C PHE A 32 -6.67 5.00 0.71
N ASP A 33 -7.33 6.15 0.83
CA ASP A 33 -8.05 6.75 -0.28
C ASP A 33 -7.18 7.86 -0.89
N PHE A 34 -7.22 8.01 -2.21
CA PHE A 34 -6.61 9.16 -2.86
C PHE A 34 -7.49 9.73 -3.98
N GLN A 35 -7.21 10.98 -4.34
CA GLN A 35 -7.85 11.68 -5.44
C GLN A 35 -6.87 12.69 -6.05
N PHE A 36 -6.80 12.72 -7.38
CA PHE A 36 -6.22 13.86 -8.12
C PHE A 36 -7.28 14.96 -8.15
N ASP A 37 -7.10 16.01 -7.35
CA ASP A 37 -8.12 17.00 -7.01
C ASP A 37 -8.16 18.18 -7.99
N ALA A 38 -6.99 18.66 -8.40
CA ALA A 38 -6.85 19.81 -9.28
C ALA A 38 -5.64 19.63 -10.20
N GLY A 39 -5.60 20.37 -11.31
CA GLY A 39 -4.52 20.35 -12.29
C GLY A 39 -4.79 19.43 -13.47
N THR A 40 -3.77 18.77 -13.99
CA THR A 40 -3.87 17.85 -15.14
C THR A 40 -3.01 16.63 -14.89
N ILE A 41 -3.62 15.43 -14.98
CA ILE A 41 -2.92 14.15 -14.86
C ILE A 41 -1.94 14.02 -16.03
N SER A 42 -0.69 14.39 -15.78
CA SER A 42 0.41 14.46 -16.74
C SER A 42 1.31 13.24 -16.61
N ASN A 43 2.08 12.95 -17.67
CA ASN A 43 2.97 11.80 -17.66
C ASN A 43 3.93 11.85 -16.47
N ASN A 44 3.97 10.76 -15.72
CA ASN A 44 4.84 10.57 -14.56
C ASN A 44 4.54 11.49 -13.36
N ASP A 45 3.35 12.09 -13.28
CA ASP A 45 2.86 12.62 -12.02
C ASP A 45 2.85 11.50 -10.99
N PHE A 46 3.53 11.73 -9.87
CA PHE A 46 3.86 10.69 -8.93
C PHE A 46 3.41 11.06 -7.53
N MET A 47 2.70 10.12 -6.91
CA MET A 47 2.51 10.06 -5.47
C MET A 47 2.60 8.61 -5.01
N GLY A 48 3.55 8.30 -4.14
CA GLY A 48 3.73 6.96 -3.61
C GLY A 48 3.76 6.97 -2.09
N LEU A 49 2.92 6.15 -1.47
CA LEU A 49 3.13 5.73 -0.10
C LEU A 49 4.29 4.76 -0.05
N TRP A 50 5.39 5.14 0.59
CA TRP A 50 6.59 4.33 0.76
C TRP A 50 6.71 3.75 2.16
N PHE A 51 7.38 2.60 2.24
CA PHE A 51 7.65 1.86 3.48
C PHE A 51 9.14 1.83 3.78
N GLY A 52 9.52 2.22 5.00
CA GLY A 52 10.90 2.29 5.47
C GLY A 52 11.67 3.52 4.98
N ASN A 53 11.77 3.72 3.67
CA ASN A 53 12.41 4.89 3.06
C ASN A 53 11.80 5.23 1.69
N SER A 54 12.11 6.40 1.15
CA SER A 54 11.54 6.93 -0.11
C SER A 54 11.85 6.12 -1.37
N THR A 55 12.78 5.15 -1.28
CA THR A 55 13.14 4.20 -2.35
C THR A 55 12.73 2.75 -2.06
N GLY A 56 12.10 2.51 -0.90
CA GLY A 56 11.58 1.20 -0.50
C GLY A 56 10.36 0.77 -1.32
N PRO A 57 9.69 -0.31 -0.92
CA PRO A 57 8.40 -0.67 -1.51
C PRO A 57 7.45 0.53 -1.46
N ASN A 58 6.67 0.73 -2.51
CA ASN A 58 5.71 1.82 -2.56
C ASN A 58 4.53 1.55 -3.49
N ILE A 59 3.42 2.22 -3.21
CA ILE A 59 2.12 2.05 -3.86
C ILE A 59 1.43 3.41 -3.99
N GLY A 60 0.70 3.64 -5.08
CA GLY A 60 -0.04 4.89 -5.27
C GLY A 60 -0.23 5.23 -6.74
N LEU A 61 -0.01 6.50 -7.06
CA LEU A 61 -0.14 7.08 -8.39
C LEU A 61 1.22 7.22 -9.08
N LYS A 62 1.31 6.72 -10.31
CA LYS A 62 2.36 6.99 -11.27
C LYS A 62 1.72 7.11 -12.65
N ALA A 63 1.31 8.32 -12.99
CA ALA A 63 0.49 8.59 -14.16
C ALA A 63 1.13 8.13 -15.47
N ASN A 64 0.33 7.49 -16.32
CA ASN A 64 0.69 6.88 -17.60
C ASN A 64 1.94 5.99 -17.50
N CYS A 65 2.01 5.19 -16.43
CA CYS A 65 3.10 4.27 -16.13
C CYS A 65 4.48 4.95 -16.06
N GLY A 66 4.52 6.26 -15.81
CA GLY A 66 5.74 7.06 -15.87
C GLY A 66 6.14 7.53 -17.26
N GLY A 67 5.20 7.63 -18.20
CA GLY A 67 5.44 8.05 -19.57
C GLY A 67 5.90 6.94 -20.50
N VAL A 68 5.65 5.67 -20.15
CA VAL A 68 5.97 4.53 -21.03
C VAL A 68 5.03 4.56 -22.23
N THR A 69 5.60 4.52 -23.44
CA THR A 69 4.82 4.58 -24.68
C THR A 69 3.77 3.47 -24.75
N GLY A 70 2.50 3.85 -24.95
CA GLY A 70 1.38 2.91 -25.06
C GLY A 70 0.81 2.42 -23.73
N CYS A 71 1.34 2.88 -22.60
CA CYS A 71 0.85 2.53 -21.27
C CYS A 71 0.12 3.73 -20.65
N THR A 72 -1.13 3.53 -20.27
CA THR A 72 -1.99 4.60 -19.73
C THR A 72 -2.41 4.34 -18.29
N ALA A 73 -1.97 3.24 -17.68
CA ALA A 73 -2.28 2.94 -16.30
C ALA A 73 -1.63 3.96 -15.35
N ASP A 74 -2.38 4.38 -14.35
CA ASP A 74 -1.99 5.47 -13.46
C ASP A 74 -1.73 4.98 -12.02
N ILE A 75 -2.32 3.86 -11.60
CA ILE A 75 -2.12 3.31 -10.26
C ILE A 75 -1.04 2.24 -10.32
N PHE A 76 -0.16 2.20 -9.32
CA PHE A 76 0.95 1.25 -9.32
C PHE A 76 1.27 0.71 -7.92
N ALA A 77 1.92 -0.44 -7.89
CA ALA A 77 2.65 -0.98 -6.74
C ALA A 77 4.01 -1.49 -7.19
N ARG A 78 5.04 -1.30 -6.35
CA ARG A 78 6.38 -1.85 -6.59
C ARG A 78 7.10 -2.19 -5.30
N THR A 79 7.97 -3.19 -5.39
CA THR A 79 8.75 -3.73 -4.28
C THR A 79 10.03 -2.93 -4.00
N SER A 80 10.53 -2.13 -4.95
CA SER A 80 11.67 -1.22 -4.74
C SER A 80 11.82 -0.19 -5.87
N GLY A 81 12.68 0.82 -5.69
CA GLY A 81 13.28 1.55 -6.81
C GLY A 81 12.37 2.54 -7.55
N SER A 82 12.64 2.73 -8.85
CA SER A 82 12.03 3.75 -9.72
C SER A 82 11.27 3.21 -10.93
N ASP A 83 11.25 1.89 -11.12
CA ASP A 83 10.60 1.21 -12.25
C ASP A 83 9.06 1.33 -12.22
N ALA A 84 8.41 0.75 -13.24
CA ALA A 84 6.96 0.82 -13.41
C ALA A 84 6.21 -0.02 -12.36
N GLY A 85 6.81 -1.11 -11.87
CA GLY A 85 6.12 -2.10 -11.02
C GLY A 85 4.88 -2.69 -11.69
N GLY A 86 3.97 -3.24 -10.89
CA GLY A 86 2.63 -3.60 -11.34
C GLY A 86 1.79 -2.34 -11.47
N SER A 87 1.27 -2.05 -12.67
CA SER A 87 0.45 -0.87 -12.96
C SER A 87 -0.98 -1.27 -13.35
N PHE A 88 -1.97 -0.47 -12.96
CA PHE A 88 -3.39 -0.72 -13.20
C PHE A 88 -4.18 0.58 -13.43
N GLN A 89 -5.13 0.51 -14.37
CA GLN A 89 -6.21 1.47 -14.68
C GLN A 89 -5.84 2.97 -14.82
N ASN A 90 -6.52 3.66 -15.74
CA ASN A 90 -6.56 5.11 -15.77
C ASN A 90 -7.37 5.70 -14.60
N ILE A 91 -6.92 6.82 -14.07
CA ILE A 91 -7.69 7.63 -13.12
C ILE A 91 -8.36 8.84 -13.81
N THR A 92 -9.40 9.34 -13.15
CA THR A 92 -10.13 10.53 -13.58
C THR A 92 -9.98 11.63 -12.55
N LEU A 93 -9.71 12.86 -13.02
CA LEU A 93 -9.65 14.04 -12.16
C LEU A 93 -10.95 14.19 -11.34
N GLY A 94 -10.81 14.51 -10.05
CA GLY A 94 -11.94 14.67 -9.14
C GLY A 94 -12.54 13.35 -8.62
N THR A 95 -12.05 12.19 -9.08
CA THR A 95 -12.55 10.87 -8.63
C THR A 95 -11.69 10.34 -7.49
N SER A 96 -12.37 9.86 -6.44
CA SER A 96 -11.73 9.22 -5.29
C SER A 96 -11.58 7.72 -5.56
N TYR A 97 -10.40 7.19 -5.28
CA TYR A 97 -10.08 5.77 -5.40
C TYR A 97 -9.64 5.23 -4.04
N SER A 98 -10.16 4.07 -3.65
CA SER A 98 -9.66 3.35 -2.49
C SER A 98 -8.58 2.36 -2.94
N VAL A 99 -7.39 2.44 -2.36
CA VAL A 99 -6.26 1.58 -2.71
C VAL A 99 -5.94 0.69 -1.54
N MET A 100 -5.96 -0.63 -1.79
CA MET A 100 -5.46 -1.63 -0.86
C MET A 100 -4.18 -2.25 -1.41
N GLY A 101 -3.18 -2.38 -0.55
CA GLY A 101 -1.94 -3.05 -0.85
C GLY A 101 -1.64 -4.19 0.13
N TYR A 102 -1.07 -5.28 -0.37
CA TYR A 102 -0.57 -6.38 0.46
C TYR A 102 0.93 -6.59 0.22
N LEU A 103 1.75 -6.08 1.15
CA LEU A 103 3.21 -6.16 1.09
C LEU A 103 3.69 -7.41 1.84
N GLN A 104 4.40 -8.29 1.14
CA GLN A 104 4.63 -9.65 1.61
C GLN A 104 6.09 -10.08 1.59
N LYS A 105 6.40 -11.02 2.47
CA LYS A 105 7.56 -11.90 2.38
C LYS A 105 7.06 -13.28 1.97
N THR A 106 7.38 -13.70 0.76
CA THR A 106 6.95 -14.98 0.20
C THR A 106 8.09 -16.00 0.20
N GLY A 107 7.73 -17.28 0.27
CA GLY A 107 8.71 -18.37 0.34
C GLY A 107 9.54 -18.31 1.64
N THR A 108 10.87 -18.40 1.50
CA THR A 108 11.83 -18.32 2.61
C THR A 108 12.45 -16.93 2.78
N SER A 109 11.93 -15.91 2.08
CA SER A 109 12.50 -14.56 2.12
C SER A 109 12.38 -13.91 3.49
N VAL A 110 13.47 -13.30 3.96
CA VAL A 110 13.49 -12.50 5.19
C VAL A 110 13.15 -11.02 4.96
N VAL A 111 13.11 -10.60 3.69
CA VAL A 111 12.78 -9.25 3.21
C VAL A 111 11.51 -9.27 2.36
N TYR A 112 10.85 -8.11 2.23
CA TYR A 112 9.67 -8.00 1.37
C TYR A 112 10.06 -8.27 -0.09
N ASN A 113 9.28 -9.12 -0.76
CA ASN A 113 9.58 -9.54 -2.13
C ASN A 113 8.37 -9.59 -3.07
N ARG A 114 7.19 -9.22 -2.58
CA ARG A 114 5.96 -9.13 -3.37
C ARG A 114 5.07 -8.01 -2.85
N PHE A 115 4.43 -7.30 -3.76
CA PHE A 115 3.45 -6.28 -3.43
C PHE A 115 2.23 -6.40 -4.35
N ASP A 116 1.12 -6.88 -3.80
CA ASP A 116 -0.16 -6.96 -4.49
C ASP A 116 -0.97 -5.66 -4.29
N LEU A 117 -1.73 -5.26 -5.31
CA LEU A 117 -2.54 -4.04 -5.38
C LEU A 117 -3.99 -4.37 -5.77
N TRP A 118 -4.93 -3.71 -5.10
CA TRP A 118 -6.33 -3.63 -5.49
C TRP A 118 -6.81 -2.19 -5.51
N VAL A 119 -7.70 -1.87 -6.44
CA VAL A 119 -8.35 -0.57 -6.59
C VAL A 119 -9.85 -0.74 -6.41
N ASN A 120 -10.41 -0.02 -5.44
CA ASN A 120 -11.80 -0.15 -4.99
C ASN A 120 -12.14 -1.61 -4.61
N PRO A 121 -11.38 -2.23 -3.70
CA PRO A 121 -11.51 -3.66 -3.40
C PRO A 121 -12.90 -4.00 -2.86
N THR A 122 -13.42 -5.13 -3.30
CA THR A 122 -14.64 -5.73 -2.77
C THR A 122 -14.39 -6.35 -1.40
N ALA A 123 -15.47 -6.57 -0.64
CA ALA A 123 -15.39 -7.26 0.65
C ALA A 123 -14.76 -8.68 0.54
N SER A 124 -14.94 -9.35 -0.60
CA SER A 124 -14.35 -10.67 -0.83
C SER A 124 -12.83 -10.57 -0.99
N GLU A 125 -12.34 -9.62 -1.77
CA GLU A 125 -10.91 -9.41 -1.99
C GLU A 125 -10.20 -9.01 -0.70
N ILE A 126 -10.83 -8.15 0.10
CA ILE A 126 -10.33 -7.76 1.43
C ILE A 126 -10.22 -9.00 2.34
N ALA A 127 -11.18 -9.91 2.29
CA ALA A 127 -11.23 -11.08 3.16
C ALA A 127 -10.24 -12.18 2.74
N THR A 128 -10.07 -12.41 1.44
CA THR A 128 -9.26 -13.53 0.93
C THR A 128 -7.84 -13.13 0.55
N LEU A 129 -7.59 -11.85 0.26
CA LEU A 129 -6.32 -11.34 -0.27
C LEU A 129 -5.89 -12.05 -1.56
N THR A 130 -6.87 -12.39 -2.40
CA THR A 130 -6.67 -13.06 -3.70
C THR A 130 -7.25 -12.24 -4.83
N GLY A 131 -6.75 -12.43 -6.06
CA GLY A 131 -7.27 -11.75 -7.24
C GLY A 131 -6.86 -10.28 -7.30
N SER A 132 -5.59 -9.98 -7.04
CA SER A 132 -5.02 -8.64 -7.18
C SER A 132 -5.19 -8.09 -8.60
N ASP A 133 -5.54 -6.82 -8.72
CA ASP A 133 -5.64 -6.10 -10.00
C ASP A 133 -4.29 -5.99 -10.69
N ALA A 134 -3.24 -5.76 -9.89
CA ALA A 134 -1.86 -5.80 -10.32
C ALA A 134 -0.97 -6.23 -9.15
N PHE A 135 0.25 -6.65 -9.46
CA PHE A 135 1.25 -6.96 -8.46
C PHE A 135 2.64 -6.73 -9.01
N ASP A 136 3.60 -6.57 -8.10
CA ASP A 136 5.02 -6.58 -8.41
C ASP A 136 5.75 -7.64 -7.60
N THR A 137 6.81 -8.19 -8.18
CA THR A 137 7.73 -9.11 -7.52
C THR A 137 9.16 -8.63 -7.70
N GLY A 138 9.90 -8.55 -6.61
CA GLY A 138 11.27 -8.06 -6.61
C GLY A 138 11.77 -7.96 -5.19
N VAL A 139 13.06 -8.22 -4.97
CA VAL A 139 13.61 -8.27 -3.61
C VAL A 139 13.85 -6.84 -3.11
N SER A 140 13.05 -6.40 -2.14
CA SER A 140 13.35 -5.18 -1.39
C SER A 140 14.56 -5.40 -0.48
N SER A 141 15.23 -4.33 -0.08
CA SER A 141 16.26 -4.38 0.98
C SER A 141 15.67 -4.29 2.39
N ILE A 142 14.33 -4.45 2.55
CA ILE A 142 13.60 -4.12 3.77
C ILE A 142 13.00 -5.38 4.39
N SER A 143 13.43 -5.70 5.61
CA SER A 143 12.89 -6.80 6.42
C SER A 143 11.89 -6.34 7.48
N SER A 144 11.94 -5.07 7.88
CA SER A 144 10.96 -4.44 8.76
C SER A 144 11.06 -2.93 8.60
N PHE A 145 10.02 -2.21 9.02
CA PHE A 145 10.04 -0.74 9.02
C PHE A 145 9.22 -0.19 10.16
N ASN A 146 9.64 0.95 10.70
CA ASN A 146 8.85 1.75 11.64
C ASN A 146 8.52 3.13 11.07
N MET A 147 8.79 3.38 9.79
CA MET A 147 8.53 4.65 9.14
C MET A 147 7.80 4.41 7.83
N VAL A 148 6.80 5.23 7.57
CA VAL A 148 6.12 5.33 6.27
C VAL A 148 6.00 6.80 5.89
N GLY A 149 5.82 7.06 4.61
CA GLY A 149 5.53 8.41 4.16
C GLY A 149 5.04 8.48 2.74
N PHE A 150 4.58 9.65 2.34
CA PHE A 150 4.25 9.96 0.96
C PHE A 150 5.42 10.68 0.31
N ARG A 151 5.77 10.22 -0.88
CA ARG A 151 6.64 10.92 -1.82
C ARG A 151 5.79 11.46 -2.94
N THR A 152 6.03 12.70 -3.34
CA THR A 152 5.44 13.31 -4.53
C THR A 152 6.54 13.79 -5.48
N ALA A 153 6.35 13.56 -6.77
CA ALA A 153 7.29 13.99 -7.80
C ALA A 153 6.55 14.36 -9.10
N ASN A 154 7.17 15.25 -9.87
CA ASN A 154 6.70 15.78 -11.16
C ASN A 154 5.36 16.51 -11.13
N LEU A 155 4.82 16.83 -9.95
CA LEU A 155 3.61 17.65 -9.85
C LEU A 155 3.89 19.06 -10.39
N SER A 156 3.02 19.55 -11.26
CA SER A 156 2.99 20.93 -11.72
C SER A 156 2.71 21.86 -10.54
N ILE A 157 3.55 22.89 -10.38
CA ILE A 157 3.41 23.92 -9.33
C ILE A 157 3.12 25.32 -9.90
N THR A 158 2.75 25.39 -11.18
CA THR A 158 2.55 26.65 -11.91
C THR A 158 1.06 26.93 -12.15
N SER A 159 0.70 27.64 -13.22
CA SER A 159 -0.64 28.21 -13.46
C SER A 159 -1.81 27.22 -13.45
N THR A 160 -1.54 25.93 -13.61
CA THR A 160 -2.46 24.83 -13.30
C THR A 160 -1.76 23.87 -12.33
N ALA A 161 -1.72 24.26 -11.05
CA ALA A 161 -1.02 23.50 -10.03
C ALA A 161 -1.77 22.19 -9.75
N ASP A 162 -1.04 21.10 -9.77
CA ASP A 162 -1.58 19.80 -9.42
C ASP A 162 -1.82 19.73 -7.92
N ALA A 163 -2.89 19.04 -7.55
CA ALA A 163 -3.19 18.76 -6.16
C ALA A 163 -3.65 17.33 -6.00
N LEU A 164 -3.03 16.63 -5.07
CA LEU A 164 -3.43 15.29 -4.66
C LEU A 164 -3.92 15.34 -3.23
N LEU A 165 -5.00 14.60 -2.96
CA LEU A 165 -5.55 14.44 -1.63
C LEU A 165 -5.44 12.99 -1.22
N VAL A 166 -5.05 12.75 0.03
CA VAL A 166 -4.97 11.40 0.62
C VAL A 166 -5.68 11.39 1.97
N ASP A 167 -6.46 10.34 2.21
CA ASP A 167 -7.24 10.16 3.44
C ASP A 167 -7.24 8.69 3.88
N ASN A 168 -7.73 8.42 5.10
CA ASN A 168 -8.02 7.07 5.61
C ASN A 168 -6.85 6.07 5.59
N LEU A 169 -5.62 6.54 5.78
CA LEU A 169 -4.44 5.66 5.82
C LEU A 169 -4.45 4.72 7.02
N THR A 170 -4.58 3.42 6.76
CA THR A 170 -4.48 2.33 7.73
C THR A 170 -3.33 1.38 7.39
N LEU A 171 -2.69 0.83 8.43
CA LEU A 171 -1.61 -0.15 8.31
C LEU A 171 -1.87 -1.27 9.31
N ASN A 172 -1.99 -2.50 8.82
CA ASN A 172 -2.29 -3.67 9.63
C ASN A 172 -1.31 -4.79 9.32
N ARG A 173 -0.85 -5.49 10.36
CA ARG A 173 -0.11 -6.74 10.17
C ARG A 173 -1.09 -7.87 9.91
N VAL A 174 -0.77 -8.74 8.96
CA VAL A 174 -1.48 -10.00 8.82
C VAL A 174 -0.98 -10.94 9.93
N PRO A 175 -1.86 -11.46 10.78
CA PRO A 175 -1.47 -12.43 11.80
C PRO A 175 -0.78 -13.62 11.15
N GLU A 176 0.40 -13.96 11.64
CA GLU A 176 1.11 -15.14 11.14
C GLU A 176 0.27 -16.40 11.38
N PRO A 177 0.19 -17.34 10.40
CA PRO A 177 -0.59 -18.56 10.55
C PRO A 177 -0.27 -19.35 11.84
N GLY A 178 0.99 -19.30 12.30
CA GLY A 178 1.41 -19.92 13.56
C GLY A 178 0.75 -19.33 14.81
N THR A 179 0.46 -18.01 14.81
CA THR A 179 -0.24 -17.36 15.92
C THR A 179 -1.68 -17.85 16.03
N LEU A 180 -2.36 -18.00 14.88
CA LEU A 180 -3.73 -18.55 14.85
C LEU A 180 -3.77 -20.02 15.26
N ALA A 181 -2.80 -20.82 14.81
CA ALA A 181 -2.67 -22.22 15.21
C ALA A 181 -2.45 -22.36 16.72
N LEU A 182 -1.61 -21.51 17.31
CA LEU A 182 -1.34 -21.55 18.75
C LEU A 182 -2.55 -21.13 19.60
N VAL A 183 -3.29 -20.10 19.17
CA VAL A 183 -4.56 -19.72 19.82
C VAL A 183 -5.58 -20.85 19.71
N GLY A 184 -5.69 -21.48 18.54
CA GLY A 184 -6.55 -22.65 18.35
C GLY A 184 -6.18 -23.81 19.27
N LEU A 185 -4.89 -24.12 19.39
CA LEU A 185 -4.37 -25.15 20.30
C LEU A 185 -4.63 -24.81 21.77
N ALA A 186 -4.42 -23.56 22.17
CA ALA A 186 -4.69 -23.10 23.54
C ALA A 186 -6.17 -23.27 23.90
N LEU A 187 -7.08 -22.87 23.01
CA LEU A 187 -8.52 -23.02 23.19
C LEU A 187 -8.94 -24.50 23.24
N ALA A 188 -8.39 -25.34 22.36
CA ALA A 188 -8.63 -26.77 22.38
C ALA A 188 -8.14 -27.41 23.70
N GLY A 189 -6.97 -26.99 24.19
CA GLY A 189 -6.41 -27.42 25.47
C GLY A 189 -7.29 -27.04 26.67
N ILE A 190 -7.80 -25.81 26.71
CA ILE A 190 -8.75 -25.35 27.74
C ILE A 190 -10.05 -26.18 27.68
N GLY A 191 -10.60 -26.41 26.49
CA GLY A 191 -11.80 -27.23 26.30
C GLY A 191 -11.63 -28.66 26.81
N ALA A 192 -10.48 -29.30 26.52
CA ALA A 192 -10.17 -30.64 27.00
C ALA A 192 -10.01 -30.70 28.54
N MET A 193 -9.40 -29.68 29.15
CA MET A 193 -9.22 -29.59 30.60
C MET A 193 -10.55 -29.39 31.34
N LEU A 194 -11.45 -28.55 30.80
CA LEU A 194 -12.80 -28.36 31.36
C LEU A 194 -13.64 -29.65 31.29
N ARG A 195 -13.45 -30.46 30.25
CA ARG A 195 -14.15 -31.75 30.11
C ARG A 195 -13.71 -32.78 31.16
N ARG A 196 -12.43 -32.77 31.56
CA ARG A 196 -11.90 -33.62 32.64
C ARG A 196 -12.37 -33.24 34.04
N ARG A 197 -12.84 -32.01 34.25
CA ARG A 197 -13.39 -31.57 35.54
C ARG A 197 -14.86 -31.94 35.78
N LYS A 198 -15.55 -32.45 34.75
CA LYS A 198 -16.96 -32.88 34.82
C LYS A 198 -17.15 -34.40 34.84
N LEU A 199 -16.05 -35.17 34.91
CA LEU A 199 -16.01 -36.62 35.17
C LEU A 199 -15.34 -36.83 36.52
#